data_AF-A0A968SVR1-F1
#
_entry.id   AF-A0A968SVR1-F1
#
_cell.length_a   1.000
_cell.length_b   1.000
_cell.length_c   1.000
_cell.angle_alpha   90.00
_cell.angle_beta   90.00
_cell.angle_gamma   90.00
#
_symmetry.space_group_name_H-M   'P 1'
#
loop_
_entity.id
_entity.type
_entity.pdbx_description
1 polymer ?
#
loop_
_entity_poly.entity_id
_entity_poly.type
_entity_poly.pdbx_seq_one_letter_code
_entity_poly.pdbx_strand_id
1 'polypeptide(L)'
;MGNTGLLGTAAPLIIDLTLLLSIGVILAMTVGAILAWRQRYEAHRWVQTGAVILNAVLVLTVMIGSLLAAEPASEQQLTVADFAMMTGHEIVGAVALIFGIFVTLRGNELVPARLKFSNYKPYMRAAYGLYLVATIIGIGVYWVLYI
;
A
#
# COMPACT_ATOMS: atom_id res chain seq x y z
N MET A 1 -18.19 25.13 -4.55
CA MET A 1 -17.46 25.00 -5.82
C MET A 1 -15.98 25.14 -5.52
N GLY A 2 -15.11 24.15 -5.57
CA GLY A 2 -15.17 22.69 -5.54
C GLY A 2 -13.77 22.34 -5.05
N ASN A 3 -13.63 21.47 -4.06
CA ASN A 3 -12.30 21.07 -3.56
C ASN A 3 -11.67 20.14 -4.61
N THR A 4 -11.24 20.73 -5.73
CA THR A 4 -10.56 20.01 -6.81
C THR A 4 -9.28 19.46 -6.22
N GLY A 5 -9.09 18.15 -6.33
CA GLY A 5 -7.85 17.49 -5.95
C GLY A 5 -6.64 18.14 -6.63
N LEU A 6 -5.46 17.89 -6.07
CA LEU A 6 -4.16 18.29 -6.60
C LEU A 6 -3.95 17.85 -8.05
N LEU A 7 -4.51 16.70 -8.44
CA LEU A 7 -4.33 16.06 -9.74
C LEU A 7 -5.37 16.52 -10.78
N GLY A 8 -6.26 17.46 -10.45
CA GLY A 8 -7.28 17.98 -11.36
C GLY A 8 -8.42 17.00 -11.66
N THR A 9 -8.62 16.00 -10.80
CA THR A 9 -9.69 14.99 -10.89
C THR A 9 -10.88 15.36 -10.00
N ALA A 10 -11.91 14.51 -9.97
CA ALA A 10 -13.01 14.63 -9.02
C ALA A 10 -12.62 14.24 -7.58
N ALA A 11 -11.40 13.73 -7.35
CA ALA A 11 -10.96 13.26 -6.05
C ALA A 11 -10.71 14.43 -5.07
N PRO A 12 -11.05 14.26 -3.77
CA PRO A 12 -10.60 15.17 -2.74
C PRO A 12 -9.07 15.18 -2.59
N LEU A 13 -8.49 16.32 -2.19
CA LEU A 13 -7.05 16.48 -1.98
C LEU A 13 -6.38 15.35 -1.17
N ILE A 14 -7.03 14.85 -0.12
CA ILE A 14 -6.48 13.78 0.72
C ILE A 14 -6.31 12.46 -0.04
N ILE A 15 -7.20 12.18 -0.99
CA ILE A 15 -7.15 10.97 -1.82
C ILE A 15 -6.00 11.08 -2.82
N ASP A 16 -5.79 12.24 -3.45
CA ASP A 16 -4.65 12.49 -4.34
C ASP A 16 -3.32 12.35 -3.62
N LEU A 17 -3.20 12.97 -2.44
CA LEU A 17 -2.00 12.85 -1.62
C LEU A 17 -1.76 11.40 -1.21
N THR A 18 -2.81 10.66 -0.87
CA THR A 18 -2.70 9.24 -0.50
C THR A 18 -2.24 8.39 -1.67
N LEU A 19 -2.73 8.64 -2.89
CA LEU A 19 -2.25 7.98 -4.10
C LEU A 19 -0.77 8.27 -4.34
N LEU A 20 -0.38 9.54 -4.34
CA LEU A 20 1.00 9.95 -4.57
C LEU A 20 1.97 9.41 -3.52
N LEU A 21 1.59 9.45 -2.24
CA LEU A 21 2.39 8.88 -1.15
C LEU A 21 2.47 7.35 -1.25
N SER A 22 1.39 6.66 -1.68
CA SER A 22 1.43 5.21 -1.93
C SER A 22 2.35 4.85 -3.09
N ILE A 23 2.36 5.66 -4.16
CA ILE A 23 3.37 5.54 -5.23
C ILE A 23 4.78 5.77 -4.65
N GLY A 24 4.94 6.76 -3.78
CA GLY A 24 6.18 7.00 -3.03
C GLY A 24 6.63 5.78 -2.21
N VAL A 25 5.70 5.08 -1.55
CA VAL A 25 5.98 3.84 -0.81
C VAL A 25 6.55 2.78 -1.73
N ILE A 26 5.90 2.46 -2.87
CA ILE A 26 6.41 1.40 -3.75
C ILE A 26 7.77 1.77 -4.35
N LEU A 27 7.99 3.04 -4.69
CA LEU A 27 9.30 3.54 -5.13
C LEU A 27 10.37 3.38 -4.04
N ALA A 28 10.06 3.72 -2.79
CA ALA A 28 10.95 3.52 -1.66
C ALA A 28 11.26 2.03 -1.45
N MET A 29 10.27 1.15 -1.59
CA MET A 29 10.48 -0.29 -1.53
C MET A 29 11.39 -0.80 -2.67
N THR A 30 11.25 -0.27 -3.89
CA THR A 30 12.15 -0.57 -5.02
C THR A 30 13.57 -0.10 -4.74
N VAL A 31 13.75 1.12 -4.20
CA VAL A 31 15.06 1.61 -3.74
C VAL A 31 15.65 0.68 -2.70
N GLY A 32 14.85 0.27 -1.71
CA GLY A 32 15.27 -0.71 -0.71
C GLY A 32 15.69 -2.05 -1.34
N ALA A 33 14.97 -2.56 -2.34
CA ALA A 33 15.35 -3.78 -3.06
C ALA A 33 16.71 -3.62 -3.77
N ILE A 34 16.97 -2.46 -4.38
CA ILE A 34 18.26 -2.13 -5.01
C ILE A 34 19.37 -2.07 -3.95
N LEU A 35 19.12 -1.48 -2.78
CA LEU A 35 20.09 -1.43 -1.68
C LEU A 35 20.46 -2.83 -1.19
N ALA A 36 19.48 -3.73 -1.04
CA ALA A 36 19.74 -5.12 -0.68
C ALA A 36 20.56 -5.85 -1.76
N TRP A 37 20.28 -5.61 -3.04
CA TRP A 37 21.08 -6.19 -4.13
C TRP A 37 22.53 -5.70 -4.10
N ARG A 38 22.74 -4.42 -3.75
CA ARG A 38 24.06 -3.83 -3.50
C ARG A 38 24.67 -4.17 -2.14
N GLN A 39 24.10 -5.13 -1.41
CA GLN A 39 24.54 -5.60 -0.09
C GLN A 39 24.57 -4.50 0.99
N ARG A 40 23.82 -3.40 0.81
CA ARG A 40 23.66 -2.32 1.79
C ARG A 40 22.49 -2.62 2.72
N TYR A 41 22.60 -3.69 3.52
CA TYR A 41 21.48 -4.24 4.29
C TYR A 41 20.96 -3.33 5.40
N GLU A 42 21.83 -2.53 6.02
CA GLU A 42 21.41 -1.57 7.05
C GLU A 42 20.54 -0.46 6.45
N ALA A 43 20.99 0.15 5.36
CA ALA A 43 20.22 1.16 4.64
C ALA A 43 18.90 0.58 4.10
N HIS A 44 18.95 -0.64 3.54
CA HIS A 44 17.74 -1.37 3.15
C HIS A 44 16.75 -1.49 4.31
N ARG A 45 17.21 -1.91 5.51
CA ARG A 45 16.34 -2.08 6.68
C ARG A 45 15.62 -0.78 7.03
N TRP A 46 16.34 0.34 7.08
CA TRP A 46 15.75 1.64 7.42
C TRP A 46 14.76 2.14 6.36
N VAL A 47 15.12 2.03 5.06
CA VAL A 47 14.23 2.42 3.96
C VAL A 47 12.95 1.58 3.95
N GLN A 48 13.05 0.26 4.09
CA GLN A 48 11.88 -0.62 4.13
C GLN A 48 11.01 -0.37 5.36
N THR A 49 11.63 -0.16 6.53
CA THR A 49 10.90 0.14 7.76
C THR A 49 10.11 1.45 7.62
N GLY A 50 10.74 2.50 7.09
CA GLY A 50 10.06 3.76 6.82
C GLY A 50 8.91 3.62 5.81
N ALA A 51 9.11 2.88 4.72
CA ALA A 51 8.09 2.63 3.71
C ALA A 51 6.87 1.88 4.28
N VAL A 52 7.09 0.84 5.09
CA VAL A 52 5.99 0.08 5.72
C VAL A 52 5.27 0.90 6.78
N ILE A 53 5.97 1.71 7.57
CA ILE A 53 5.32 2.63 8.53
C ILE A 53 4.45 3.64 7.80
N LEU A 54 4.98 4.30 6.76
CA LEU A 54 4.21 5.25 5.95
C LEU A 54 2.98 4.57 5.34
N ASN A 55 3.15 3.39 4.75
CA ASN A 55 2.02 2.63 4.20
C ASN A 55 0.97 2.30 5.27
N ALA A 56 1.37 1.81 6.44
CA ALA A 56 0.46 1.48 7.51
C ALA A 56 -0.34 2.71 7.97
N VAL A 57 0.31 3.87 8.09
CA VAL A 57 -0.38 5.13 8.42
C VAL A 57 -1.42 5.47 7.35
N LEU A 58 -1.05 5.45 6.07
CA LEU A 58 -1.97 5.75 4.97
C LEU A 58 -3.17 4.80 4.93
N VAL A 59 -2.93 3.49 5.07
CA VAL A 59 -3.99 2.48 5.03
C VAL A 59 -4.92 2.63 6.23
N LEU A 60 -4.37 2.70 7.44
CA LEU A 60 -5.17 2.72 8.66
C LEU A 60 -5.96 4.02 8.85
N THR A 61 -5.44 5.15 8.35
CA THR A 61 -6.10 6.46 8.54
C THR A 61 -6.97 6.86 7.37
N VAL A 62 -6.51 6.72 6.13
CA VAL A 62 -7.23 7.20 4.96
C VAL A 62 -8.04 6.08 4.32
N MET A 63 -7.44 4.92 4.04
CA MET A 63 -8.14 3.86 3.30
C MET A 63 -9.24 3.21 4.14
N ILE A 64 -8.93 2.78 5.37
CA ILE A 64 -9.94 2.25 6.29
C ILE A 64 -10.98 3.32 6.64
N GLY A 65 -10.54 4.56 6.87
CA GLY A 65 -11.46 5.68 7.12
C GLY A 65 -12.45 5.88 5.97
N SER A 66 -11.97 5.84 4.73
CA SER A 66 -12.79 5.98 3.52
C SER A 66 -13.76 4.80 3.35
N LEU A 67 -13.31 3.57 3.64
CA LEU A 67 -14.17 2.38 3.58
C LEU A 67 -15.30 2.44 4.61
N LEU A 68 -15.01 2.90 5.83
CA LEU A 68 -16.00 3.03 6.90
C LEU A 68 -16.96 4.21 6.68
N ALA A 69 -16.51 5.25 5.98
CA ALA A 69 -17.31 6.41 5.61
C ALA A 69 -18.07 6.21 4.28
N ALA A 70 -17.88 5.07 3.60
CA ALA A 70 -18.58 4.77 2.37
C ALA A 70 -20.06 4.53 2.66
N GLU A 71 -20.91 5.46 2.21
CA GLU A 71 -22.36 5.27 2.16
C GLU A 71 -22.69 4.23 1.08
N PRO A 72 -23.71 3.37 1.29
CA PRO A 72 -24.12 2.37 0.30
C PRO A 72 -24.47 3.08 -1.02
N ALA A 73 -23.61 2.87 -2.02
CA ALA A 73 -23.66 3.37 -3.39
C ALA A 73 -24.46 4.68 -3.56
N SER A 74 -23.78 5.82 -3.36
CA SER A 74 -24.14 7.07 -4.04
C SER A 74 -24.34 6.80 -5.54
N GLU A 75 -25.15 7.62 -6.22
CA GLU A 75 -25.66 7.54 -7.60
C GLU A 75 -24.68 7.15 -8.76
N GLN A 76 -23.40 6.84 -8.50
CA GLN A 76 -22.46 6.23 -9.42
C GLN A 76 -22.88 4.81 -9.83
N GLN A 77 -23.14 4.63 -11.12
CA GLN A 77 -23.37 3.32 -11.73
C GLN A 77 -22.06 2.55 -11.87
N LEU A 78 -21.60 1.92 -10.78
CA LEU A 78 -20.44 1.02 -10.80
C LEU A 78 -20.78 -0.29 -11.51
N THR A 79 -19.89 -0.76 -12.37
CA THR A 79 -20.01 -2.08 -12.99
C THR A 79 -19.56 -3.19 -12.01
N VAL A 80 -19.88 -4.44 -12.35
CA VAL A 80 -19.38 -5.61 -11.60
C VAL A 80 -17.84 -5.65 -11.61
N ALA A 81 -17.20 -5.21 -12.69
CA ALA A 81 -15.76 -5.17 -12.80
C ALA A 81 -15.14 -4.13 -11.84
N ASP A 82 -15.79 -2.98 -11.69
CA ASP A 82 -15.36 -1.92 -10.78
C ASP A 82 -15.42 -2.39 -9.33
N PHE A 83 -16.53 -3.02 -8.95
CA PHE A 83 -16.68 -3.60 -7.62
C PHE A 83 -15.65 -4.70 -7.34
N ALA A 84 -15.38 -5.56 -8.33
CA ALA A 84 -14.37 -6.60 -8.22
C ALA A 84 -12.94 -6.01 -8.07
N MET A 85 -12.65 -4.90 -8.76
CA MET A 85 -11.38 -4.20 -8.64
C MET A 85 -11.19 -3.60 -7.25
N MET A 86 -12.21 -2.91 -6.72
CA MET A 86 -12.19 -2.33 -5.37
C MET A 86 -12.02 -3.41 -4.30
N THR A 87 -12.86 -4.45 -4.35
CA THR A 87 -12.79 -5.59 -3.43
C THR A 87 -11.43 -6.29 -3.53
N GLY A 88 -10.92 -6.48 -4.75
CA GLY A 88 -9.61 -7.07 -4.98
C GLY A 88 -8.47 -6.23 -4.40
N HIS A 89 -8.55 -4.90 -4.54
CA HIS A 89 -7.58 -3.98 -3.93
C HIS A 89 -7.58 -4.10 -2.42
N GLU A 90 -8.75 -4.12 -1.78
CA GLU A 90 -8.89 -4.23 -0.33
C GLU A 90 -8.30 -5.54 0.19
N ILE A 91 -8.61 -6.66 -0.44
CA ILE A 91 -8.10 -7.98 -0.04
C ILE A 91 -6.58 -8.03 -0.20
N VAL A 92 -6.06 -7.67 -1.38
CA VAL A 92 -4.61 -7.71 -1.64
C VAL A 92 -3.87 -6.72 -0.74
N GLY A 93 -4.44 -5.52 -0.54
CA GLY A 93 -3.90 -4.47 0.33
C GLY A 93 -3.85 -4.89 1.80
N ALA A 94 -4.90 -5.53 2.32
CA ALA A 94 -4.93 -6.05 3.68
C ALA A 94 -3.87 -7.14 3.89
N VAL A 95 -3.75 -8.08 2.95
CA VAL A 95 -2.71 -9.12 2.98
C VAL A 95 -1.32 -8.49 2.89
N ALA A 96 -1.12 -7.51 2.01
CA ALA A 96 0.15 -6.78 1.87
C ALA A 96 0.53 -6.06 3.17
N LEU A 97 -0.41 -5.34 3.79
CA LEU A 97 -0.17 -4.61 5.03
C LEU A 97 0.26 -5.54 6.16
N ILE A 98 -0.54 -6.57 6.45
CA ILE A 98 -0.29 -7.51 7.55
C ILE A 98 1.04 -8.24 7.33
N PHE A 99 1.26 -8.76 6.12
CA PHE A 99 2.47 -9.51 5.80
C PHE A 99 3.71 -8.62 5.77
N GLY A 100 3.61 -7.40 5.23
CA GLY A 100 4.69 -6.42 5.20
C GLY A 100 5.12 -5.96 6.59
N ILE A 101 4.16 -5.72 7.49
CA ILE A 101 4.43 -5.44 8.91
C ILE A 101 5.17 -6.62 9.54
N PHE A 102 4.67 -7.85 9.35
CA PHE A 102 5.32 -9.05 9.86
C PHE A 102 6.78 -9.18 9.39
N VAL A 103 7.03 -9.03 8.09
CA VAL A 103 8.39 -9.09 7.50
C VAL A 103 9.29 -7.97 8.04
N THR A 104 8.75 -6.77 8.22
CA THR A 104 9.49 -5.61 8.75
C THR A 104 9.85 -5.79 10.23
N LEU A 105 8.90 -6.25 11.05
CA LEU A 105 9.15 -6.61 12.44
C LEU A 105 10.21 -7.71 12.52
N ARG A 106 10.15 -8.70 11.62
CA ARG A 106 11.16 -9.75 11.55
C ARG A 106 12.54 -9.16 11.24
N GLY A 107 12.64 -8.27 10.24
CA GLY A 107 13.89 -7.59 9.87
C GLY A 107 14.48 -6.67 10.95
N ASN A 108 13.67 -6.28 11.92
CA ASN A 108 14.08 -5.50 13.10
C ASN A 108 14.21 -6.35 14.37
N GLU A 109 14.17 -7.68 14.26
CA GLU A 109 14.28 -8.61 15.40
C GLU A 109 13.15 -8.50 16.46
N LEU A 110 12.00 -7.93 16.09
CA LEU A 110 10.87 -7.68 16.99
C LEU A 110 9.82 -8.79 17.04
N VAL A 111 9.97 -9.86 16.23
CA VAL A 111 9.01 -10.99 16.26
C VAL A 111 9.41 -12.05 17.30
N PRO A 112 8.43 -12.75 17.92
CA PRO A 112 8.68 -13.88 18.80
C PRO A 112 9.51 -14.99 18.13
N ALA A 113 10.30 -15.71 18.92
CA ALA A 113 11.19 -16.77 18.43
C ALA A 113 10.49 -17.81 17.53
N ARG A 114 9.23 -18.16 17.85
CA ARG A 114 8.42 -19.14 17.10
C ARG A 114 8.07 -18.70 15.67
N LEU A 115 8.13 -17.41 15.38
CA LEU A 115 7.79 -16.83 14.08
C LEU A 115 9.03 -16.39 13.29
N LYS A 116 10.23 -16.61 13.83
CA LYS A 116 11.47 -16.28 13.14
C LYS A 116 11.69 -17.23 11.96
N PHE A 117 12.07 -16.67 10.83
CA PHE A 117 12.58 -17.40 9.67
C PHE A 117 14.00 -16.94 9.37
N SER A 118 14.82 -17.86 8.81
CA SER A 118 16.22 -17.62 8.46
C SER A 118 16.40 -17.20 7.00
N ASN A 119 15.56 -17.71 6.10
CA ASN A 119 15.63 -17.36 4.68
C ASN A 119 14.70 -16.18 4.37
N TYR A 120 15.22 -14.96 4.41
CA TYR A 120 14.41 -13.76 4.23
C TYR A 120 13.98 -13.48 2.79
N LYS A 121 14.77 -13.95 1.82
CA LYS A 121 14.61 -13.59 0.40
C LYS A 121 13.22 -13.89 -0.17
N PRO A 122 12.60 -15.07 0.04
CA PRO A 122 11.25 -15.33 -0.46
C PRO A 122 10.20 -14.43 0.20
N TYR A 123 10.27 -14.23 1.53
CA TYR A 123 9.32 -13.38 2.26
C TYR A 123 9.40 -11.92 1.83
N MET A 124 10.61 -11.38 1.70
CA MET A 124 10.81 -10.01 1.21
C MET A 124 10.30 -9.82 -0.22
N ARG A 125 10.54 -10.79 -1.11
CA ARG A 125 10.05 -10.75 -2.50
C ARG A 125 8.54 -10.85 -2.59
N ALA A 126 7.93 -11.73 -1.79
CA ALA A 126 6.48 -11.86 -1.70
C ALA A 126 5.85 -10.57 -1.16
N ALA A 127 6.41 -9.99 -0.10
CA ALA A 127 5.94 -8.71 0.43
C ALA A 127 6.04 -7.60 -0.63
N TYR A 128 7.19 -7.44 -1.27
CA TYR A 128 7.36 -6.47 -2.35
C TYR A 128 6.35 -6.68 -3.50
N GLY A 129 6.15 -7.92 -3.94
CA GLY A 129 5.17 -8.26 -4.97
C GLY A 129 3.74 -7.91 -4.56
N LEU A 130 3.35 -8.18 -3.32
CA LEU A 130 2.03 -7.81 -2.79
C LEU A 130 1.83 -6.29 -2.78
N TYR A 131 2.81 -5.51 -2.32
CA TYR A 131 2.75 -4.04 -2.35
C TYR A 131 2.67 -3.50 -3.78
N LEU A 132 3.43 -4.07 -4.71
CA LEU A 132 3.40 -3.67 -6.12
C LEU A 132 2.03 -3.91 -6.74
N VAL A 133 1.48 -5.13 -6.56
CA VAL A 133 0.16 -5.49 -7.08
C VAL A 133 -0.93 -4.63 -6.44
N ALA A 134 -0.91 -4.46 -5.11
CA ALA A 134 -1.86 -3.60 -4.41
C ALA A 134 -1.81 -2.17 -4.95
N THR A 135 -0.62 -1.61 -5.17
CA THR A 135 -0.46 -0.25 -5.71
C THR A 135 -1.01 -0.12 -7.13
N ILE A 136 -0.74 -1.08 -8.01
CA ILE A 136 -1.26 -1.08 -9.38
C ILE A 136 -2.79 -1.10 -9.38
N ILE A 137 -3.40 -1.99 -8.58
CA ILE A 137 -4.86 -2.06 -8.47
C ILE A 137 -5.40 -0.76 -7.86
N GLY A 138 -4.73 -0.19 -6.85
CA GLY A 138 -5.12 1.07 -6.21
C GLY A 138 -5.12 2.27 -7.16
N ILE A 139 -4.17 2.33 -8.09
CA ILE A 139 -4.19 3.32 -9.20
C ILE A 139 -5.45 3.11 -10.07
N GLY A 140 -5.81 1.85 -10.35
CA GLY A 140 -7.03 1.52 -11.08
C GLY A 140 -8.30 1.94 -10.33
N VAL A 141 -8.37 1.70 -9.02
CA VAL A 141 -9.49 2.13 -8.17
C VAL A 141 -9.63 3.66 -8.19
N TYR A 142 -8.52 4.37 -8.07
CA TYR A 142 -8.53 5.83 -8.16
C TYR A 142 -9.04 6.31 -9.53
N TRP A 143 -8.61 5.67 -10.62
CA TRP A 143 -9.07 6.00 -11.95
C TRP A 143 -10.59 5.83 -12.07
N VAL A 144 -11.10 4.63 -11.76
CA VAL A 144 -12.53 4.30 -11.87
C VAL A 144 -13.44 5.22 -11.05
N LEU A 145 -12.98 5.65 -9.88
CA LEU A 145 -13.81 6.46 -8.97
C LEU A 145 -13.78 7.97 -9.27
N TYR A 146 -12.70 8.48 -9.87
CA TYR A 146 -12.45 9.93 -9.91
C TYR A 146 -12.09 10.51 -11.29
N ILE A 147 -11.88 9.67 -12.30
CA ILE A 147 -11.56 10.06 -13.69
C ILE A 147 -12.61 9.48 -14.64
#